data_AF-A0A412GRB3-F1
#
_entry.id   AF-A0A412GRB3-F1
#
_cell.length_a   1.000
_cell.length_b   1.000
_cell.length_c   1.000
_cell.angle_alpha   90.00
_cell.angle_beta   90.00
_cell.angle_gamma   90.00
#
_symmetry.space_group_name_H-M   'P 1'
#
loop_
_entity.id
_entity.type
_entity.pdbx_description
1 polymer ?
#
loop_
_entity_poly.entity_id
_entity_poly.type
_entity_poly.pdbx_seq_one_letter_code
_entity_poly.pdbx_strand_id
1 'polypeptide(L)'
;LWMELFSIRIQRTFQLVSTIMNEDGAWRLAPAYDITYIIDRGGYLPSKEHCMYIRAKLYDITRSDVIEFARDNGIRRPDAIIRDVVSSLKQFRTIAAEIGVSESWIGRVESTIANHLKAWGEWECEVEDAAMEINGHTISNMRVEQTYKGNYHLLASIDGVERKFVINKKNADFAYIEQIGLANLTTEYLKTLVEKCFNL
;
A
#
# COMPACT_ATOMS: atom_id res chain seq x y z
N LEU A 1 -0.50 -10.06 14.50
CA LEU A 1 -1.47 -9.00 14.87
C LEU A 1 -1.07 -7.61 14.36
N TRP A 2 -0.02 -6.96 14.88
CA TRP A 2 0.27 -5.56 14.47
C TRP A 2 0.85 -5.42 13.06
N MET A 3 1.69 -6.35 12.59
CA MET A 3 2.08 -6.41 11.18
C MET A 3 0.92 -6.82 10.24
N GLU A 4 -0.09 -7.54 10.75
CA GLU A 4 -1.29 -7.94 9.97
C GLU A 4 -2.23 -6.76 9.72
N LEU A 5 -2.16 -5.75 10.58
CA LEU A 5 -3.00 -4.58 10.53
C LEU A 5 -2.54 -3.53 9.52
N PHE A 6 -1.26 -3.56 9.13
CA PHE A 6 -0.63 -2.41 8.51
C PHE A 6 -0.23 -2.54 7.05
N SER A 7 -0.29 -3.72 6.44
CA SER A 7 0.43 -3.84 5.18
C SER A 7 -0.17 -4.80 4.16
N ILE A 8 -0.45 -6.03 4.53
CA ILE A 8 -0.58 -7.10 3.54
C ILE A 8 -1.46 -8.16 4.17
N ARG A 9 -2.41 -8.72 3.41
CA ARG A 9 -3.18 -9.88 3.87
C ARG A 9 -2.23 -11.05 4.14
N ILE A 10 -1.76 -11.13 5.37
CA ILE A 10 -1.21 -12.34 5.96
C ILE A 10 -2.42 -13.28 6.09
N GLN A 11 -2.42 -14.40 5.39
CA GLN A 11 -3.32 -15.49 5.73
C GLN A 11 -2.95 -15.90 7.17
N ARG A 12 -3.71 -15.42 8.15
CA ARG A 12 -3.77 -16.00 9.48
C ARG A 12 -5.22 -16.41 9.72
N THR A 13 -5.54 -17.62 9.30
CA THR A 13 -6.66 -18.34 9.91
C THR A 13 -6.23 -18.81 11.30
N PHE A 14 -7.16 -19.15 12.19
CA PHE A 14 -6.83 -19.63 13.55
C PHE A 14 -5.86 -20.83 13.56
N GLN A 15 -5.79 -21.57 12.45
CA GLN A 15 -4.86 -22.68 12.22
C GLN A 15 -3.39 -22.26 12.04
N LEU A 16 -3.11 -20.98 11.80
CA LEU A 16 -1.76 -20.42 11.58
C LEU A 16 -1.21 -19.72 12.84
N VAL A 17 -1.85 -19.97 13.98
CA VAL A 17 -1.37 -19.58 15.30
C VAL A 17 -1.00 -20.85 16.06
N SER A 18 0.29 -21.06 16.30
CA SER A 18 0.77 -22.21 17.07
C SER A 18 1.48 -21.78 18.36
N THR A 19 1.58 -22.71 19.30
CA THR A 19 2.25 -22.54 20.59
C THR A 19 3.35 -23.58 20.73
N ILE A 20 4.46 -23.19 21.35
CA ILE A 20 5.60 -24.07 21.64
C ILE A 20 5.66 -24.23 23.15
N MET A 21 5.82 -25.46 23.61
CA MET A 21 6.04 -25.81 25.01
C MET A 21 7.51 -26.14 25.24
N ASN A 22 8.12 -25.60 26.29
CA ASN A 22 9.46 -26.01 26.70
C ASN A 22 9.41 -27.26 27.58
N GLU A 23 10.57 -27.84 27.88
CA GLU A 23 10.69 -29.07 28.69
C GLU A 23 10.11 -28.90 30.11
N ASP A 24 10.08 -27.66 30.63
CA ASP A 24 9.49 -27.31 31.93
C ASP A 24 7.95 -27.20 31.91
N GLY A 25 7.30 -27.40 30.75
CA GLY A 25 5.85 -27.30 30.59
C GLY A 25 5.31 -25.87 30.42
N ALA A 26 6.18 -24.86 30.28
CA ALA A 26 5.81 -23.49 29.98
C ALA A 26 5.50 -23.30 28.49
N TRP A 27 4.33 -22.71 28.21
CA TRP A 27 3.87 -22.44 26.85
C TRP A 27 4.21 -21.01 26.43
N ARG A 28 4.63 -20.85 25.17
CA ARG A 28 4.77 -19.55 24.51
C ARG A 28 4.19 -19.59 23.11
N LEU A 29 3.86 -18.41 22.58
CA LEU A 29 3.46 -18.28 21.18
C LEU A 29 4.65 -18.61 20.27
N ALA A 30 4.40 -19.38 19.21
CA ALA A 30 5.39 -19.59 18.16
C ALA A 30 5.62 -18.29 17.37
N PRO A 31 6.80 -18.12 16.74
CA PRO A 31 7.00 -17.08 15.75
C PRO A 31 5.93 -17.11 14.66
N ALA A 32 5.71 -15.96 14.02
CA ALA A 32 4.82 -15.90 12.87
C ALA A 32 5.35 -16.72 11.69
N TYR A 33 4.48 -17.52 11.08
CA TYR A 33 4.76 -18.23 9.85
C TYR A 33 3.59 -18.03 8.86
N ASP A 34 3.82 -18.42 7.60
CA ASP A 34 2.85 -18.32 6.50
C ASP A 34 2.33 -16.88 6.23
N ILE A 35 3.25 -15.93 6.28
CA ILE A 35 3.00 -14.53 5.91
C ILE A 35 3.15 -14.40 4.39
N THR A 36 2.02 -14.28 3.70
CA THR A 36 1.96 -14.15 2.23
C THR A 36 1.33 -12.83 1.80
N TYR A 37 1.68 -12.34 0.60
CA TYR A 37 1.00 -11.21 -0.04
C TYR A 37 -0.06 -11.74 -1.00
N ILE A 38 -1.33 -11.41 -0.74
CA ILE A 38 -2.45 -11.96 -1.50
C ILE A 38 -3.03 -10.91 -2.43
N ILE A 39 -3.11 -11.32 -3.69
CA ILE A 39 -3.71 -10.56 -4.77
C ILE A 39 -5.17 -10.95 -4.93
N ASP A 40 -5.99 -10.00 -5.36
CA ASP A 40 -7.37 -10.23 -5.75
C ASP A 40 -7.52 -11.26 -6.88
N ARG A 41 -8.75 -11.71 -7.12
CA ARG A 41 -9.02 -12.67 -8.22
C ARG A 41 -8.69 -12.10 -9.60
N GLY A 42 -8.60 -10.78 -9.73
CA GLY A 42 -8.17 -10.09 -10.94
C GLY A 42 -6.69 -10.27 -11.24
N GLY A 43 -5.87 -10.59 -10.24
CA GLY A 43 -4.42 -10.76 -10.42
C GLY A 43 -3.65 -9.44 -10.37
N TYR A 44 -4.31 -8.31 -10.10
CA TYR A 44 -3.72 -6.97 -10.24
C TYR A 44 -3.82 -6.11 -8.99
N LEU A 45 -4.87 -6.22 -8.18
CA LEU A 45 -5.02 -5.41 -6.97
C LEU A 45 -4.77 -6.24 -5.70
N PRO A 46 -4.35 -5.62 -4.58
CA PRO A 46 -4.29 -6.33 -3.31
C PRO A 46 -5.68 -6.79 -2.86
N SER A 47 -5.75 -7.98 -2.27
CA SER A 47 -6.94 -8.43 -1.54
C SER A 47 -7.12 -7.59 -0.26
N LYS A 48 -8.27 -6.94 -0.09
CA LYS A 48 -8.55 -6.03 1.03
C LYS A 48 -9.17 -6.68 2.27
N GLU A 49 -9.64 -7.92 2.15
CA GLU A 49 -10.33 -8.64 3.25
C GLU A 49 -9.33 -9.31 4.21
N HIS A 50 -9.54 -9.08 5.51
CA HIS A 50 -8.87 -9.75 6.62
C HIS A 50 -9.55 -11.09 6.93
N CYS A 51 -8.80 -12.03 7.48
CA CYS A 51 -9.32 -13.35 7.86
C CYS A 51 -9.92 -13.40 9.28
N MET A 52 -9.73 -12.35 10.08
CA MET A 52 -10.25 -12.24 11.45
C MET A 52 -10.93 -10.89 11.63
N TYR A 53 -12.02 -10.89 12.40
CA TYR A 53 -12.75 -9.68 12.72
C TYR A 53 -11.96 -8.81 13.68
N ILE A 54 -11.92 -7.51 13.37
CA ILE A 54 -11.48 -6.47 14.29
C ILE A 54 -12.67 -5.56 14.49
N ARG A 55 -13.26 -5.62 15.70
CA ARG A 55 -14.48 -4.85 16.05
C ARG A 55 -15.59 -5.02 15.00
N ALA A 56 -15.88 -6.28 14.62
CA ALA A 56 -16.85 -6.66 13.60
C ALA A 56 -16.55 -6.22 12.16
N LYS A 57 -15.34 -5.74 11.86
CA LYS A 57 -14.87 -5.40 10.51
C LYS A 57 -13.90 -6.45 9.96
N LEU A 58 -14.02 -6.75 8.67
CA LEU A 58 -13.06 -7.54 7.90
C LEU A 58 -12.30 -6.71 6.86
N TYR A 59 -12.69 -5.47 6.64
CA TYR A 59 -12.07 -4.55 5.67
C TYR A 59 -12.24 -3.12 6.20
N ASP A 60 -11.50 -2.17 5.61
CA ASP A 60 -11.51 -0.76 6.00
C ASP A 60 -11.29 -0.55 7.52
N ILE A 61 -10.38 -1.34 8.09
CA ILE A 61 -9.98 -1.22 9.49
C ILE A 61 -9.17 0.07 9.63
N THR A 62 -9.67 0.98 10.46
CA THR A 62 -9.05 2.28 10.71
C THR A 62 -8.08 2.21 11.88
N ARG A 63 -7.19 3.20 11.96
CA ARG A 63 -6.32 3.39 13.14
C ARG A 63 -7.11 3.43 14.44
N SER A 64 -8.27 4.11 14.46
CA SER A 64 -9.12 4.21 15.65
C SER A 64 -9.67 2.86 16.09
N ASP A 65 -10.10 2.02 15.12
CA ASP A 65 -10.60 0.67 15.42
C ASP A 65 -9.54 -0.16 16.16
N VAL A 66 -8.28 -0.01 15.77
CA VAL A 66 -7.14 -0.73 16.37
C VAL A 66 -6.78 -0.20 17.75
N ILE A 67 -6.80 1.11 17.95
CA ILE A 67 -6.56 1.72 19.26
C ILE A 67 -7.64 1.28 20.26
N GLU A 68 -8.90 1.27 19.85
CA GLU A 68 -10.01 0.78 20.67
C GLU A 68 -9.89 -0.72 20.95
N PHE A 69 -9.58 -1.52 19.92
CA PHE A 69 -9.34 -2.96 20.09
C PHE A 69 -8.22 -3.23 21.11
N ALA A 70 -7.12 -2.48 21.04
CA ALA A 70 -6.02 -2.59 21.98
C ALA A 70 -6.46 -2.27 23.42
N ARG A 71 -7.27 -1.23 23.59
CA ARG A 71 -7.83 -0.83 24.89
C ARG A 71 -8.71 -1.92 25.48
N ASP A 72 -9.63 -2.48 24.69
CA ASP A 72 -10.57 -3.52 25.12
C ASP A 72 -9.85 -4.81 25.55
N ASN A 73 -8.67 -5.08 24.98
CA ASN A 73 -7.86 -6.26 25.27
C ASN A 73 -6.68 -5.99 26.23
N GLY A 74 -6.62 -4.82 26.85
CA GLY A 74 -5.57 -4.48 27.82
C GLY A 74 -4.15 -4.36 27.24
N ILE A 75 -4.02 -4.13 25.92
CA ILE A 75 -2.73 -3.95 25.26
C ILE A 75 -2.16 -2.58 25.62
N ARG A 76 -0.95 -2.57 26.17
CA ARG A 76 -0.27 -1.34 26.61
C ARG A 76 0.48 -0.67 25.47
N ARG A 77 0.46 0.67 25.46
CA ARG A 77 1.19 1.53 24.51
C ARG A 77 0.92 1.21 23.02
N PRO A 78 -0.36 1.11 22.58
CA PRO A 78 -0.67 0.75 21.21
C PRO A 78 -0.03 1.70 20.17
N ASP A 79 -0.01 3.01 20.41
CA ASP A 79 0.64 3.98 19.52
C ASP A 79 2.16 3.77 19.37
N ALA A 80 2.84 3.23 20.38
CA ALA A 80 4.27 2.91 20.27
C ALA A 80 4.46 1.70 19.35
N ILE A 81 3.64 0.65 19.54
CA ILE A 81 3.69 -0.56 18.72
C ILE A 81 3.37 -0.23 17.25
N ILE A 82 2.37 0.63 17.02
CA ILE A 82 2.03 1.14 15.69
C ILE A 82 3.27 1.79 15.05
N ARG A 83 3.90 2.74 15.74
CA ARG A 83 5.06 3.46 15.19
C ARG A 83 6.24 2.53 14.88
N ASP A 84 6.49 1.54 15.73
CA ASP A 84 7.55 0.55 15.50
C ASP A 84 7.26 -0.24 14.21
N VAL A 85 6.01 -0.69 14.01
CA VAL A 85 5.60 -1.40 12.78
C VAL A 85 5.69 -0.49 11.56
N VAL A 86 5.20 0.75 11.65
CA VAL A 86 5.31 1.75 10.57
C VAL A 86 6.78 1.94 10.17
N SER A 87 7.68 2.08 11.15
CA SER A 87 9.12 2.21 10.91
C SER A 87 9.70 0.98 10.20
N SER A 88 9.31 -0.23 10.60
CA SER A 88 9.74 -1.46 9.92
C SER A 88 9.22 -1.54 8.48
N LEU A 89 7.97 -1.12 8.23
CA LEU A 89 7.37 -1.17 6.91
C LEU A 89 7.99 -0.16 5.94
N LYS A 90 8.42 1.00 6.43
CA LYS A 90 9.18 1.99 5.64
C LYS A 90 10.53 1.43 5.14
N GLN A 91 11.06 0.37 5.73
CA GLN A 91 12.29 -0.30 5.29
C GLN A 91 12.04 -1.41 4.27
N PHE A 92 10.78 -1.69 3.91
CA PHE A 92 10.42 -2.84 3.06
C PHE A 92 11.20 -2.87 1.74
N ARG A 93 11.26 -1.76 1.00
CA ARG A 93 11.96 -1.70 -0.29
C ARG A 93 13.44 -1.98 -0.17
N THR A 94 14.11 -1.37 0.81
CA THR A 94 15.55 -1.57 1.05
C THR A 94 15.85 -3.05 1.29
N ILE A 95 15.12 -3.68 2.20
CA ILE A 95 15.32 -5.09 2.56
C ILE A 95 14.97 -6.00 1.37
N ALA A 96 13.86 -5.74 0.67
CA ALA A 96 13.41 -6.56 -0.45
C ALA A 96 14.40 -6.51 -1.64
N ALA A 97 15.00 -5.35 -1.89
CA ALA A 97 16.04 -5.18 -2.90
C ALA A 97 17.33 -5.93 -2.51
N GLU A 98 17.76 -5.82 -1.24
CA GLU A 98 18.94 -6.51 -0.71
C GLU A 98 18.87 -8.04 -0.85
N ILE A 99 17.68 -8.62 -0.66
CA ILE A 99 17.45 -10.07 -0.79
C ILE A 99 17.13 -10.52 -2.23
N GLY A 100 17.11 -9.60 -3.20
CA GLY A 100 16.94 -9.91 -4.62
C GLY A 100 15.51 -10.16 -5.08
N VAL A 101 14.50 -9.58 -4.42
CA VAL A 101 13.12 -9.57 -4.94
C VAL A 101 13.08 -8.73 -6.22
N SER A 102 12.28 -9.12 -7.23
CA SER A 102 12.17 -8.33 -8.45
C SER A 102 11.52 -6.97 -8.18
N GLU A 103 12.04 -5.92 -8.82
CA GLU A 103 11.56 -4.54 -8.65
C GLU A 103 10.05 -4.38 -8.88
N SER A 104 9.48 -5.10 -9.86
CA SER A 104 8.03 -5.09 -10.12
C SER A 104 7.20 -5.56 -8.91
N TRP A 105 7.68 -6.57 -8.17
CA TRP A 105 7.02 -7.05 -6.97
C TRP A 105 7.23 -6.10 -5.80
N ILE A 106 8.44 -5.53 -5.68
CA ILE A 106 8.75 -4.52 -4.67
C ILE A 106 7.81 -3.33 -4.83
N GLY A 107 7.75 -2.72 -6.02
CA GLY A 107 6.93 -1.54 -6.29
C GLY A 107 5.44 -1.81 -6.06
N ARG A 108 4.95 -3.00 -6.41
CA ARG A 108 3.55 -3.39 -6.21
C ARG A 108 3.18 -3.54 -4.73
N VAL A 109 4.01 -4.26 -3.98
CA VAL A 109 3.77 -4.47 -2.55
C VAL A 109 3.92 -3.14 -1.83
N GLU A 110 5.00 -2.40 -2.06
CA GLU A 110 5.27 -1.08 -1.48
C GLU A 110 4.13 -0.09 -1.72
N SER A 111 3.57 -0.06 -2.94
CA SER A 111 2.41 0.79 -3.24
C SER A 111 1.21 0.47 -2.33
N THR A 112 1.01 -0.80 -2.01
CA THR A 112 -0.04 -1.24 -1.08
C THR A 112 0.28 -0.79 0.36
N ILE A 113 1.54 -0.97 0.80
CA ILE A 113 2.00 -0.51 2.11
C ILE A 113 1.77 0.99 2.26
N ALA A 114 2.23 1.78 1.29
CA ALA A 114 2.11 3.23 1.31
C ALA A 114 0.66 3.69 1.34
N ASN A 115 -0.23 3.05 0.57
CA ASN A 115 -1.66 3.37 0.58
C ASN A 115 -2.31 3.11 1.94
N HIS A 116 -1.98 1.99 2.60
CA HIS A 116 -2.47 1.70 3.96
C HIS A 116 -1.92 2.71 4.98
N LEU A 117 -0.64 3.04 4.90
CA LEU A 117 -0.02 4.03 5.79
C LEU A 117 -0.62 5.43 5.60
N LYS A 118 -0.88 5.86 4.35
CA LYS A 118 -1.60 7.11 4.04
C LYS A 118 -3.01 7.10 4.62
N ALA A 119 -3.76 6.00 4.44
CA ALA A 119 -5.11 5.87 4.98
C ALA A 119 -5.16 5.98 6.52
N TRP A 120 -4.06 5.66 7.20
CA TRP A 120 -3.92 5.77 8.65
C TRP A 120 -3.26 7.07 9.12
N GLY A 121 -2.86 7.96 8.19
CA GLY A 121 -2.15 9.20 8.51
C GLY A 121 -0.70 8.99 8.97
N GLU A 122 -0.11 7.81 8.69
CA GLU A 122 1.25 7.41 9.11
C GLU A 122 2.29 7.58 7.97
N TRP A 123 1.88 8.18 6.85
CA TRP A 123 2.73 8.49 5.69
C TRP A 123 2.59 9.96 5.31
N GLU A 124 3.72 10.66 5.25
CA GLU A 124 3.78 12.05 4.79
C GLU A 124 3.59 12.07 3.28
N CYS A 125 2.47 12.64 2.82
CA CYS A 125 2.29 13.00 1.43
C CYS A 125 2.84 14.42 1.28
N GLU A 126 3.84 14.63 0.43
CA GLU A 126 4.08 15.95 -0.13
C GLU A 126 2.81 16.32 -0.91
N VAL A 127 2.00 17.21 -0.33
CA VAL A 127 0.81 17.74 -0.96
C VAL A 127 1.27 18.77 -1.99
N GLU A 128 1.74 18.29 -3.13
CA GLU A 128 1.85 19.12 -4.33
C GLU A 128 0.60 18.93 -5.19
N ASP A 129 -0.58 19.17 -4.60
CA ASP A 129 -1.81 19.50 -5.33
C ASP A 129 -1.81 20.98 -5.76
N ALA A 130 -0.62 21.52 -6.06
CA ALA A 130 -0.50 22.86 -6.60
C ALA A 130 -0.97 22.81 -8.06
N ALA A 131 -1.97 23.64 -8.37
CA ALA A 131 -2.31 23.91 -9.76
C ALA A 131 -1.07 24.49 -10.45
N MET A 132 -0.72 23.93 -11.60
CA MET A 132 0.47 24.29 -12.36
C MET A 132 0.09 24.56 -13.81
N GLU A 133 0.86 25.41 -14.47
CA GLU A 133 0.68 25.67 -15.89
C GLU A 133 1.62 24.79 -16.72
N ILE A 134 1.07 24.04 -17.67
CA ILE A 134 1.82 23.33 -18.71
C ILE A 134 1.27 23.77 -20.05
N ASN A 135 2.14 24.34 -20.90
CA ASN A 135 1.81 24.78 -22.26
C ASN A 135 0.54 25.65 -22.36
N GLY A 136 0.30 26.50 -21.35
CA GLY A 136 -0.86 27.41 -21.29
C GLY A 136 -2.14 26.80 -20.71
N HIS A 137 -2.10 25.55 -20.25
CA HIS A 137 -3.21 24.86 -19.60
C HIS A 137 -2.99 24.76 -18.09
N THR A 138 -4.05 24.98 -17.30
CA THR A 138 -4.02 24.80 -15.84
C THR A 138 -4.26 23.34 -15.49
N ILE A 139 -3.29 22.71 -14.83
CA ILE A 139 -3.31 21.29 -14.49
C ILE A 139 -3.26 21.11 -12.98
N SER A 140 -4.11 20.23 -12.45
CA SER A 140 -4.16 19.87 -11.04
C SER A 140 -4.58 18.40 -10.84
N ASN A 141 -4.46 17.88 -9.61
CA ASN A 141 -4.94 16.55 -9.23
C ASN A 141 -4.40 15.42 -10.14
N MET A 142 -3.10 15.47 -10.43
CA MET A 142 -2.42 14.47 -11.25
C MET A 142 -2.20 13.20 -10.43
N ARG A 143 -2.71 12.06 -10.91
CA ARG A 143 -2.53 10.78 -10.22
C ARG A 143 -2.56 9.60 -11.18
N VAL A 144 -1.88 8.53 -10.77
CA VAL A 144 -1.90 7.25 -11.48
C VAL A 144 -2.54 6.20 -10.59
N GLU A 145 -3.54 5.50 -11.13
CA GLU A 145 -4.25 4.42 -10.43
C GLU A 145 -4.12 3.11 -11.20
N GLN A 146 -3.91 1.99 -10.49
CA GLN A 146 -3.92 0.66 -11.09
C GLN A 146 -5.35 0.12 -11.20
N THR A 147 -5.67 -0.55 -12.30
CA THR A 147 -7.01 -1.08 -12.60
C THR A 147 -7.07 -2.60 -12.50
N TYR A 148 -8.30 -3.15 -12.44
CA TYR A 148 -8.56 -4.60 -12.37
C TYR A 148 -8.01 -5.41 -13.56
N LYS A 149 -7.64 -4.78 -14.68
CA LYS A 149 -7.01 -5.47 -15.83
C LYS A 149 -5.49 -5.28 -15.90
N GLY A 150 -4.90 -4.68 -14.86
CA GLY A 150 -3.47 -4.39 -14.78
C GLY A 150 -3.02 -3.17 -15.58
N ASN A 151 -3.93 -2.49 -16.28
CA ASN A 151 -3.63 -1.20 -16.90
C ASN A 151 -3.58 -0.12 -15.81
N TYR A 152 -2.88 0.97 -16.11
CA TYR A 152 -2.92 2.18 -15.29
C TYR A 152 -3.84 3.23 -15.91
N HIS A 153 -4.51 4.00 -15.07
CA HIS A 153 -5.21 5.20 -15.45
C HIS A 153 -4.42 6.41 -14.96
N LEU A 154 -4.01 7.26 -15.88
CA LEU A 154 -3.55 8.61 -15.58
C LEU A 154 -4.76 9.52 -15.54
N LEU A 155 -4.99 10.17 -14.41
CA LEU A 155 -6.03 11.18 -14.23
C LEU A 155 -5.37 12.54 -13.95
N ALA A 156 -5.92 13.59 -14.54
CA ALA A 156 -5.53 14.97 -14.29
C ALA A 156 -6.72 15.89 -14.57
N SER A 157 -6.85 16.98 -13.81
CA SER A 157 -7.80 18.05 -14.09
C SER A 157 -7.12 19.09 -14.97
N ILE A 158 -7.56 19.22 -16.22
CA ILE A 158 -7.02 20.15 -17.23
C ILE A 158 -8.07 21.23 -17.49
N ASP A 159 -7.75 22.48 -17.18
CA ASP A 159 -8.64 23.64 -17.27
C ASP A 159 -9.99 23.42 -16.54
N GLY A 160 -9.91 22.76 -15.38
CA GLY A 160 -11.07 22.43 -14.54
C GLY A 160 -11.86 21.20 -14.99
N VAL A 161 -11.44 20.51 -16.05
CA VAL A 161 -12.08 19.28 -16.54
C VAL A 161 -11.21 18.06 -16.26
N GLU A 162 -11.74 17.08 -15.53
CA GLU A 162 -11.03 15.82 -15.31
C GLU A 162 -10.91 15.02 -16.62
N ARG A 163 -9.67 14.69 -16.98
CA ARG A 163 -9.32 13.86 -18.13
C ARG A 163 -8.67 12.57 -17.65
N LYS A 164 -8.89 11.50 -18.41
CA LYS A 164 -8.36 10.16 -18.12
C LYS A 164 -7.67 9.60 -19.35
N PHE A 165 -6.46 9.09 -19.16
CA PHE A 165 -5.71 8.36 -20.18
C PHE A 165 -5.40 6.93 -19.70
N VAL A 166 -5.48 5.95 -20.59
CA VAL A 166 -5.25 4.53 -20.25
C VAL A 166 -3.86 4.10 -20.70
N ILE A 167 -3.00 3.79 -19.73
CA ILE A 167 -1.65 3.27 -19.94
C ILE A 167 -1.73 1.74 -19.90
N ASN A 168 -1.66 1.13 -21.07
CA ASN A 168 -1.65 -0.33 -21.24
C ASN A 168 -0.22 -0.85 -21.44
N LYS A 169 -0.04 -2.18 -21.44
CA LYS A 169 1.27 -2.85 -21.60
C LYS A 169 2.07 -2.47 -22.86
N LYS A 170 1.43 -1.92 -23.89
CA LYS A 170 2.10 -1.46 -25.12
C LYS A 170 2.64 -0.04 -25.01
N ASN A 171 2.22 0.71 -23.98
CA ASN A 171 2.74 2.05 -23.72
C ASN A 171 4.16 1.94 -23.14
N ALA A 172 5.09 2.78 -23.63
CA ALA A 172 6.48 2.77 -23.22
C ALA A 172 6.68 3.04 -21.72
N ASP A 173 5.78 3.79 -21.10
CA ASP A 173 5.84 4.15 -19.68
C ASP A 173 5.32 3.04 -18.75
N PHE A 174 4.64 2.02 -19.29
CA PHE A 174 4.03 0.96 -18.50
C PHE A 174 5.05 0.21 -17.63
N ALA A 175 6.16 -0.22 -18.24
CA ALA A 175 7.19 -1.01 -17.55
C ALA A 175 7.88 -0.20 -16.46
N TYR A 176 8.09 1.10 -16.69
CA TYR A 176 8.70 1.98 -15.71
C TYR A 176 7.78 2.21 -14.49
N ILE A 177 6.48 2.48 -14.73
CA ILE A 177 5.48 2.62 -13.66
C ILE A 177 5.39 1.32 -12.83
N GLU A 178 5.40 0.16 -13.49
CA GLU A 178 5.38 -1.14 -12.82
C GLU A 178 6.63 -1.39 -11.97
N GLN A 179 7.81 -0.99 -12.47
CA GLN A 179 9.08 -1.16 -11.77
C GLN A 179 9.20 -0.24 -10.55
N ILE A 180 8.89 1.05 -10.71
CA ILE A 180 9.09 2.03 -9.64
C ILE A 180 8.00 1.93 -8.56
N GLY A 181 6.79 1.53 -8.98
CA GLY A 181 5.60 1.48 -8.12
C GLY A 181 4.92 2.85 -8.00
N LEU A 182 3.60 2.82 -7.83
CA LEU A 182 2.77 4.04 -7.75
C LEU A 182 3.16 4.97 -6.59
N ALA A 183 3.67 4.40 -5.49
CA ALA A 183 4.07 5.18 -4.32
C ALA A 183 5.29 6.09 -4.56
N ASN A 184 6.10 5.81 -5.58
CA ASN A 184 7.36 6.50 -5.85
C ASN A 184 7.33 7.35 -7.12
N LEU A 185 6.15 7.54 -7.71
CA LEU A 185 5.98 8.44 -8.85
C LEU A 185 6.15 9.88 -8.38
N THR A 186 7.18 10.55 -8.89
CA THR A 186 7.45 11.95 -8.56
C THR A 186 6.48 12.89 -9.29
N THR A 187 6.23 14.07 -8.72
CA THR A 187 5.42 15.11 -9.38
C THR A 187 5.98 15.43 -10.76
N GLU A 188 7.30 15.50 -10.90
CA GLU A 188 7.95 15.82 -12.17
C GLU A 188 7.75 14.75 -13.25
N TYR A 189 7.78 13.47 -12.85
CA TYR A 189 7.45 12.38 -13.77
C TYR A 189 5.96 12.43 -14.16
N LEU A 190 5.06 12.71 -13.22
CA LEU A 190 3.63 12.87 -13.50
C LEU A 190 3.36 14.02 -14.49
N LYS A 191 4.05 15.17 -14.34
CA LYS A 191 3.97 16.28 -15.30
C LYS A 191 4.36 15.84 -16.71
N THR A 192 5.53 15.24 -16.85
CA THR A 192 6.03 14.73 -18.13
C THR A 192 5.05 13.73 -18.76
N LEU A 193 4.43 12.88 -17.92
CA LEU A 193 3.45 11.88 -18.36
C LEU A 193 2.14 12.53 -18.84
N VAL A 194 1.65 13.56 -18.14
CA VAL A 194 0.44 14.32 -18.50
C VAL A 194 0.64 15.08 -19.79
N GLU A 195 1.76 15.81 -19.92
CA GLU A 195 2.13 16.53 -21.15
C GLU A 195 2.12 15.57 -22.36
N LYS A 196 2.81 14.44 -22.22
CA LYS A 196 2.92 13.41 -23.27
C LYS A 196 1.61 12.71 -23.60
N CYS A 197 0.79 12.36 -22.59
CA CYS A 197 -0.42 11.56 -22.80
C CYS A 197 -1.63 12.37 -23.26
N PHE A 198 -1.71 13.64 -22.88
CA PHE A 198 -2.80 14.54 -23.26
C PHE A 198 -2.44 15.48 -24.42
N ASN A 199 -1.22 15.37 -24.97
CA ASN A 199 -0.72 16.19 -26.07
C ASN A 199 -0.84 17.68 -25.78
N LEU A 200 -0.41 18.08 -24.59
CA LEU A 200 -0.38 19.48 -24.16
C LEU A 200 0.90 20.14 -24.64
#